data_AF-A0A7S3HFL3-F1
#
_entry.id   AF-A0A7S3HFL3-F1
#
_cell.length_a   1.000
_cell.length_b   1.000
_cell.length_c   1.000
_cell.angle_alpha   90.00
_cell.angle_beta   90.00
_cell.angle_gamma   90.00
#
_symmetry.space_group_name_H-M   'P 1'
#
loop_
_entity.id
_entity.type
_entity.pdbx_description
1 polymer ?
#
loop_
_entity_poly.entity_id
_entity_poly.type
_entity_poly.pdbx_seq_one_letter_code
_entity_poly.pdbx_strand_id
1 'polypeptide(L)'
;AKRMKTGPGINVANLVPGTKEYFVAQVKCYQASGEEQKQLWANYVDLYLGGIRDPARHDAGTLMEFAVNHHLAPPSSASTTPVVMDPMKEPLVQRVKAFQRASPEQKEAWKSFCGTTCDPARHDATKLQEFIIMFGVP
;
A
#
# COMPACT_ATOMS: atom_id res chain seq x y z
N ALA A 1 11.93 22.08 14.99
CA ALA A 1 12.51 22.58 13.72
C ALA A 1 12.06 21.65 12.59
N LYS A 2 11.04 22.03 11.82
CA LYS A 2 11.18 22.71 10.51
C LYS A 2 12.03 21.92 9.53
N ARG A 3 11.35 21.24 8.59
CA ARG A 3 11.82 21.08 7.21
C ARG A 3 10.64 20.74 6.30
N MET A 4 9.88 21.77 5.97
CA MET A 4 9.17 21.84 4.70
C MET A 4 10.27 21.87 3.64
N LYS A 5 10.63 20.70 3.10
CA LYS A 5 11.53 20.62 1.96
C LYS A 5 10.65 20.36 0.75
N THR A 6 10.17 21.46 0.18
CA THR A 6 9.74 21.56 -1.21
C THR A 6 10.86 20.96 -2.06
N GLY A 7 10.69 19.69 -2.43
CA GLY A 7 11.52 19.06 -3.45
C GLY A 7 11.25 19.75 -4.80
N PRO A 8 12.20 19.66 -5.75
CA PRO A 8 12.00 20.22 -7.08
C PRO A 8 10.67 19.73 -7.63
N GLY A 9 9.83 20.67 -8.06
CA GLY A 9 8.54 20.38 -8.68
C GLY A 9 8.79 19.49 -9.88
N ILE A 10 8.51 18.20 -9.72
CA ILE A 10 8.58 17.24 -10.82
C ILE A 10 7.46 17.68 -11.78
N ASN A 11 7.84 18.09 -12.99
CA ASN A 11 6.87 18.36 -14.06
C ASN A 11 6.29 17.02 -14.53
N VAL A 12 5.26 16.55 -13.84
CA VAL A 12 4.60 15.25 -14.09
C VAL A 12 4.04 15.11 -15.51
N ALA A 13 3.87 16.23 -16.22
CA ALA A 13 3.32 16.29 -17.57
C ALA A 13 4.22 15.74 -18.69
N ASN A 14 5.51 15.46 -18.42
CA ASN A 14 6.46 15.01 -19.45
C ASN A 14 7.27 13.76 -19.05
N LEU A 15 6.77 12.98 -18.09
CA LEU A 15 7.46 11.80 -17.57
C LEU A 15 7.26 10.61 -18.50
N VAL A 16 8.37 10.06 -18.99
CA VAL A 16 8.36 8.83 -19.81
C VAL A 16 8.17 7.61 -18.89
N PRO A 17 7.18 6.74 -19.14
CA PRO A 17 6.98 5.53 -18.34
C PRO A 17 8.23 4.64 -18.40
N GLY A 18 8.66 4.12 -17.24
CA GLY A 18 9.88 3.31 -17.11
C GLY A 18 11.15 4.10 -16.77
N THR A 19 11.09 5.43 -16.68
CA THR A 19 12.20 6.25 -16.18
C THR A 19 12.20 6.35 -14.65
N LYS A 20 13.39 6.64 -14.07
CA LYS A 20 13.51 6.93 -12.64
C LYS A 20 12.52 8.00 -12.19
N GLU A 21 12.43 9.09 -12.93
CA GLU A 21 11.59 10.24 -12.59
C GLU A 21 10.10 9.88 -12.59
N TYR A 22 9.68 8.98 -13.48
CA TYR A 22 8.32 8.42 -13.49
C TYR A 22 8.01 7.68 -12.20
N PHE A 23 8.89 6.78 -11.76
CA PHE A 23 8.69 6.04 -10.51
C PHE A 23 8.79 6.95 -9.28
N VAL A 24 9.70 7.94 -9.28
CA VAL A 24 9.77 8.96 -8.22
C VAL A 24 8.44 9.72 -8.11
N ALA A 25 7.84 10.08 -9.24
CA ALA A 25 6.54 10.76 -9.25
C ALA A 25 5.41 9.84 -8.75
N GLN A 26 5.38 8.57 -9.16
CA GLN A 26 4.41 7.60 -8.66
C GLN A 26 4.50 7.43 -7.14
N VAL A 27 5.70 7.27 -6.60
CA VAL A 27 5.91 7.14 -5.15
C VAL A 27 5.50 8.43 -4.43
N LYS A 28 5.78 9.60 -5.00
CA LYS A 28 5.31 10.88 -4.44
C LYS A 28 3.78 10.99 -4.45
N CYS A 29 3.12 10.61 -5.54
CA CYS A 29 1.65 10.56 -5.61
C CYS A 29 1.07 9.57 -4.60
N TYR A 30 1.72 8.43 -4.42
CA TYR A 30 1.35 7.42 -3.41
C TYR A 30 1.46 7.98 -1.99
N GLN A 31 2.59 8.61 -1.66
CA GLN A 31 2.78 9.31 -0.38
C GLN A 31 1.77 10.45 -0.18
N ALA A 32 1.32 11.11 -1.25
CA ALA A 32 0.30 12.15 -1.18
C ALA A 32 -1.13 11.59 -1.02
N SER A 33 -1.34 10.29 -1.27
CA SER A 33 -2.66 9.65 -1.20
C SER A 33 -3.13 9.43 0.24
N GLY A 34 -2.21 9.32 1.21
CA GLY A 34 -2.56 9.18 2.63
C GLY A 34 -1.37 8.90 3.55
N GLU A 35 -1.61 9.00 4.86
CA GLU A 35 -0.58 8.72 5.88
C GLU A 35 -0.21 7.23 5.95
N GLU A 36 -1.13 6.33 5.65
CA GLU A 36 -0.87 4.88 5.59
C GLU A 36 0.12 4.55 4.45
N GLN A 37 -0.04 5.18 3.28
CA GLN A 37 0.88 5.04 2.15
C GLN A 37 2.26 5.62 2.46
N LYS A 38 2.33 6.76 3.17
CA LYS A 38 3.60 7.28 3.68
C LYS A 38 4.28 6.31 4.64
N GLN A 39 3.53 5.67 5.53
CA GLN A 39 4.06 4.70 6.48
C GLN A 39 4.55 3.43 5.79
N LEU A 40 3.83 2.92 4.78
CA LEU A 40 4.27 1.77 3.98
C LEU A 40 5.60 2.07 3.27
N TRP A 41 5.71 3.22 2.60
CA TRP A 41 6.99 3.64 2.03
C TRP A 41 8.07 3.80 3.10
N ALA A 42 7.75 4.41 4.24
CA ALA A 42 8.70 4.60 5.34
C ALA A 42 9.24 3.28 5.89
N ASN A 43 8.39 2.28 6.10
CA ASN A 43 8.78 0.94 6.56
C ASN A 43 9.62 0.22 5.50
N TYR A 44 9.22 0.29 4.23
CA TYR A 44 9.97 -0.32 3.14
C TYR A 44 11.39 0.26 3.03
N VAL A 45 11.54 1.58 3.09
CA VAL A 45 12.88 2.18 3.05
C VAL A 45 13.71 1.90 4.29
N ASP A 46 13.07 1.76 5.46
CA ASP A 46 13.76 1.44 6.71
C ASP A 46 14.32 0.02 6.67
N LEU A 47 13.51 -0.93 6.16
CA LEU A 47 13.85 -2.35 6.11
C LEU A 47 14.84 -2.69 4.98
N TYR A 48 14.70 -2.07 3.80
CA TYR A 48 15.46 -2.46 2.60
C TYR A 48 16.46 -1.41 2.12
N LEU A 49 16.31 -0.14 2.49
CA LEU A 49 17.05 0.99 1.90
C LEU A 49 17.80 1.87 2.92
N GLY A 50 17.98 1.35 4.14
CA GLY A 50 18.75 2.02 5.19
C GLY A 50 18.11 3.32 5.69
N GLY A 51 16.80 3.48 5.59
CA GLY A 51 16.03 4.59 6.18
C GLY A 51 15.98 5.87 5.34
N ILE A 52 16.47 5.86 4.09
CA ILE A 52 16.41 7.04 3.22
C ILE A 52 14.98 7.20 2.68
N ARG A 53 14.20 8.12 3.26
CA ARG A 53 12.78 8.33 2.88
C ARG A 53 12.56 9.13 1.60
N ASP A 54 13.61 9.64 0.98
CA ASP A 54 13.52 10.46 -0.22
C ASP A 54 13.49 9.56 -1.48
N PRO A 55 12.37 9.45 -2.22
CA PRO A 55 12.30 8.59 -3.39
C PRO A 55 13.27 9.00 -4.50
N ALA A 56 13.65 10.28 -4.61
CA ALA A 56 14.61 10.72 -5.63
C ALA A 56 16.04 10.24 -5.35
N ARG A 57 16.31 9.79 -4.12
CA ARG A 57 17.62 9.23 -3.72
C ARG A 57 17.78 7.76 -4.03
N HIS A 58 16.71 7.05 -4.41
CA HIS A 58 16.78 5.64 -4.78
C HIS A 58 16.93 5.46 -6.29
N ASP A 59 17.36 4.27 -6.68
CA ASP A 59 17.51 3.87 -8.09
C ASP A 59 16.18 3.48 -8.73
N ALA A 60 16.12 3.58 -10.06
CA ALA A 60 14.92 3.26 -10.83
C ALA A 60 14.45 1.82 -10.60
N GLY A 61 15.37 0.87 -10.44
CA GLY A 61 15.05 -0.53 -10.18
C GLY A 61 14.27 -0.72 -8.89
N THR A 62 14.76 -0.17 -7.78
CA THR A 62 14.05 -0.27 -6.49
C THR A 62 12.72 0.46 -6.49
N LEU A 63 12.66 1.66 -7.10
CA LEU A 63 11.41 2.40 -7.19
C LEU A 63 10.40 1.68 -8.09
N MET A 64 10.86 1.01 -9.14
CA MET A 64 10.04 0.14 -10.00
C MET A 64 9.55 -1.07 -9.22
N GLU A 65 10.41 -1.76 -8.47
CA GLU A 65 9.99 -2.91 -7.66
C GLU A 65 8.95 -2.51 -6.63
N PHE A 66 9.17 -1.41 -5.91
CA PHE A 66 8.15 -0.85 -5.02
C PHE A 66 6.88 -0.47 -5.79
N ALA A 67 7.04 0.14 -6.98
CA ALA A 67 5.90 0.53 -7.81
C ALA A 67 5.10 -0.67 -8.30
N VAL A 68 5.74 -1.78 -8.66
CA VAL A 68 5.09 -3.01 -9.12
C VAL A 68 4.51 -3.77 -7.92
N ASN A 69 5.26 -3.91 -6.83
CA ASN A 69 4.83 -4.63 -5.63
C ASN A 69 3.63 -3.96 -4.94
N HIS A 70 3.58 -2.63 -4.95
CA HIS A 70 2.47 -1.83 -4.41
C HIS A 70 1.58 -1.25 -5.52
N HIS A 71 1.66 -1.82 -6.74
CA HIS A 71 1.03 -1.45 -8.02
C HIS A 71 0.61 0.03 -8.16
N LEU A 72 1.57 0.93 -7.95
CA LEU A 72 1.32 2.37 -7.91
C LEU A 72 0.61 2.86 -9.17
N ALA A 73 -0.38 3.74 -8.97
CA ALA A 73 -1.08 4.37 -10.08
C ALA A 73 -0.12 5.27 -10.90
N PRO A 74 -0.34 5.40 -12.21
CA PRO A 74 0.43 6.34 -13.03
C PRO A 74 0.22 7.78 -12.52
N PRO A 75 1.26 8.64 -12.56
CA PRO A 75 1.21 9.97 -11.96
C PRO A 75 0.26 10.96 -12.69
N SER A 76 -0.35 10.54 -13.81
CA SER A 76 -1.23 11.36 -14.65
C SER A 76 -2.73 11.11 -14.41
N SER A 77 -3.11 10.01 -13.74
CA SER A 77 -4.52 9.70 -13.47
C SER A 77 -4.91 10.13 -12.07
N ALA A 78 -5.11 11.43 -11.89
CA ALA A 78 -5.83 11.96 -10.73
C ALA A 78 -7.33 11.66 -10.90
N SER A 79 -7.76 10.41 -10.72
CA SER A 79 -9.17 10.00 -10.54
C SER A 79 -9.26 8.51 -10.17
N THR A 80 -9.78 8.23 -8.97
CA THR A 80 -10.48 6.98 -8.56
C THR A 80 -9.66 5.66 -8.50
N THR A 81 -9.30 5.25 -7.27
CA THR A 81 -9.09 3.87 -6.69
C THR A 81 -9.03 2.65 -7.64
N PRO A 82 -8.14 1.64 -7.43
CA PRO A 82 -8.17 0.81 -6.22
C PRO A 82 -6.82 0.43 -5.60
N VAL A 83 -6.92 0.10 -4.31
CA VAL A 83 -5.88 -0.41 -3.44
C VAL A 83 -5.33 -1.72 -4.02
N VAL A 84 -4.07 -1.66 -4.38
CA VAL A 84 -3.29 -2.79 -4.87
C VAL A 84 -2.64 -3.45 -3.68
N MET A 85 -3.41 -4.40 -3.19
CA MET A 85 -3.05 -5.32 -2.13
C MET A 85 -2.16 -6.37 -2.79
N ASP A 86 -1.09 -6.79 -2.10
CA ASP A 86 -0.23 -7.89 -2.55
C ASP A 86 -1.05 -9.01 -3.23
N PRO A 87 -0.60 -9.57 -4.37
CA PRO A 87 -1.36 -10.59 -5.10
C PRO A 87 -1.65 -11.84 -4.27
N MET A 88 -0.84 -12.10 -3.22
CA MET A 88 -1.07 -13.17 -2.25
C MET A 88 -2.11 -12.78 -1.17
N LYS A 89 -2.25 -11.49 -0.89
CA LYS A 89 -3.17 -10.92 0.10
C LYS A 89 -4.57 -10.71 -0.46
N GLU A 90 -4.70 -10.38 -1.74
CA GLU A 90 -5.99 -10.19 -2.41
C GLU A 90 -7.00 -11.33 -2.16
N PRO A 91 -6.68 -12.62 -2.40
CA PRO A 91 -7.61 -13.71 -2.14
C PRO A 91 -7.97 -13.85 -0.66
N LEU A 92 -7.03 -13.51 0.24
CA LEU A 92 -7.26 -13.57 1.69
C LEU A 92 -8.23 -12.47 2.15
N VAL A 93 -8.06 -11.25 1.64
CA VAL A 93 -8.97 -10.12 1.92
C VAL A 93 -10.36 -10.39 1.37
N GLN A 94 -10.45 -10.94 0.16
CA GLN A 94 -11.72 -11.35 -0.45
C GLN A 94 -12.44 -12.39 0.39
N ARG A 95 -11.74 -13.43 0.87
CA ARG A 95 -12.28 -14.45 1.78
C ARG A 95 -12.83 -13.85 3.07
N VAL A 96 -12.04 -13.03 3.75
CA VAL A 96 -12.48 -12.39 5.00
C VAL A 96 -13.68 -11.46 4.75
N LYS A 97 -13.71 -10.71 3.64
CA LYS A 97 -14.88 -9.92 3.25
C LYS A 97 -16.11 -10.79 2.97
N ALA A 98 -15.96 -11.94 2.34
CA ALA A 98 -17.05 -12.87 2.10
C ALA A 98 -17.61 -13.41 3.43
N PHE A 99 -16.73 -13.78 4.37
CA PHE A 99 -17.09 -14.20 5.73
C PHE A 99 -17.85 -13.10 6.49
N GLN A 100 -17.34 -11.86 6.46
CA GLN A 100 -18.04 -10.72 7.06
C GLN A 100 -19.44 -10.48 6.47
N ARG A 101 -19.67 -10.85 5.20
CA ARG A 101 -20.96 -10.69 4.51
C ARG A 101 -21.89 -11.88 4.69
N ALA A 102 -21.37 -13.05 5.02
CA ALA A 102 -22.15 -14.26 5.17
C ALA A 102 -23.05 -14.23 6.42
N SER A 103 -22.61 -13.64 7.53
CA SER A 103 -23.45 -13.48 8.72
C SER A 103 -23.00 -12.33 9.65
N PRO A 104 -23.93 -11.70 10.37
CA PRO A 104 -23.59 -10.67 11.37
C PRO A 104 -22.72 -11.23 12.51
N GLU A 105 -22.92 -12.47 12.95
CA GLU A 105 -22.04 -13.13 13.93
C GLU A 105 -20.60 -13.32 13.41
N GLN A 106 -20.44 -13.63 12.12
CA GLN A 106 -19.12 -13.75 11.48
C GLN A 106 -18.42 -12.39 11.37
N LYS A 107 -19.18 -11.33 11.12
CA LYS A 107 -18.68 -9.95 11.17
C LYS A 107 -18.22 -9.56 12.59
N GLU A 108 -18.96 -9.97 13.61
CA GLU A 108 -18.61 -9.75 15.02
C GLU A 108 -17.36 -10.55 15.42
N ALA A 109 -17.22 -11.80 14.93
CA ALA A 109 -16.00 -12.61 15.11
C ALA A 109 -14.77 -11.93 14.50
N TRP A 110 -14.89 -11.39 13.28
CA TRP A 110 -13.82 -10.58 12.69
C TRP A 110 -13.53 -9.33 13.52
N LYS A 111 -14.54 -8.55 13.91
CA LYS A 111 -14.35 -7.36 14.77
C LYS A 111 -13.60 -7.71 16.06
N SER A 112 -13.95 -8.82 16.70
CA SER A 112 -13.32 -9.27 17.94
C SER A 112 -11.85 -9.65 17.72
N PHE A 113 -11.54 -10.36 16.64
CA PHE A 113 -10.16 -10.74 16.29
C PHE A 113 -9.30 -9.54 15.84
N CYS A 114 -9.94 -8.60 15.15
CA CYS A 114 -9.31 -7.48 14.48
C CYS A 114 -9.12 -6.25 15.41
N GLY A 115 -9.96 -6.14 16.44
CA GLY A 115 -9.97 -5.03 17.38
C GLY A 115 -10.49 -3.75 16.74
N THR A 116 -9.68 -2.70 16.75
CA THR A 116 -10.09 -1.35 16.36
C THR A 116 -10.18 -1.15 14.84
N THR A 117 -9.40 -1.89 14.05
CA THR A 117 -9.22 -1.63 12.60
C THR A 117 -9.90 -2.68 11.75
N CYS A 118 -11.24 -2.65 11.66
CA CYS A 118 -12.04 -3.72 11.04
C CYS A 118 -11.90 -3.92 9.51
N ASP A 119 -10.99 -3.22 8.84
CA ASP A 119 -10.74 -3.38 7.41
C ASP A 119 -9.77 -4.54 7.15
N PRO A 120 -10.19 -5.69 6.58
CA PRO A 120 -9.27 -6.77 6.22
C PRO A 120 -8.19 -6.34 5.23
N ALA A 121 -8.47 -5.32 4.42
CA ALA A 121 -7.51 -4.69 3.54
C ALA A 121 -6.32 -4.04 4.27
N ARG A 122 -6.44 -3.75 5.56
CA ARG A 122 -5.40 -3.10 6.38
C ARG A 122 -4.52 -4.08 7.17
N HIS A 123 -4.81 -5.38 7.12
CA HIS A 123 -4.02 -6.40 7.86
C HIS A 123 -3.07 -7.14 6.92
N ASP A 124 -1.91 -7.56 7.43
CA ASP A 124 -0.95 -8.37 6.68
C ASP A 124 -1.51 -9.73 6.24
N ALA A 125 -0.96 -10.28 5.16
CA ALA A 125 -1.35 -11.58 4.63
C ALA A 125 -1.27 -12.69 5.70
N THR A 126 -0.22 -12.70 6.52
CA THR A 126 -0.04 -13.66 7.62
C THR A 126 -1.20 -13.60 8.62
N LYS A 127 -1.66 -12.40 9.00
CA LYS A 127 -2.76 -12.22 9.95
C LYS A 127 -4.11 -12.64 9.35
N LEU A 128 -4.30 -12.38 8.06
CA LEU A 128 -5.49 -12.85 7.34
C LEU A 128 -5.50 -14.38 7.21
N GLN A 129 -4.35 -15.01 6.95
CA GLN A 129 -4.23 -16.47 6.94
C GLN A 129 -4.53 -17.09 8.31
N GLU A 130 -3.94 -16.56 9.37
CA GLU A 130 -4.21 -17.00 10.75
C GLU A 130 -5.71 -16.97 11.05
N PHE A 131 -6.40 -15.88 10.69
CA PHE A 131 -7.85 -15.80 10.85
C PHE A 131 -8.61 -16.84 10.03
N ILE A 132 -8.23 -17.04 8.76
CA ILE A 132 -8.87 -18.01 7.87
C ILE A 132 -8.72 -19.44 8.42
N ILE A 133 -7.55 -19.79 8.94
CA ILE A 133 -7.26 -21.10 9.53
C ILE A 133 -8.03 -21.25 10.85
N MET A 134 -8.00 -20.22 11.71
CA MET A 134 -8.59 -20.26 13.05
C MET A 134 -10.12 -20.29 13.03
N PHE A 135 -10.75 -19.53 12.13
CA PHE A 135 -12.21 -19.41 12.03
C PHE A 135 -12.82 -20.27 10.92
N GLY A 136 -12.01 -21.02 10.17
CA GLY A 136 -12.47 -21.92 9.11
C GLY A 136 -13.19 -21.18 7.98
N VAL A 137 -12.65 -20.03 7.57
CA VAL A 137 -13.25 -19.22 6.50
C VAL A 137 -13.13 -19.98 5.16
N PRO A 138 -14.24 -20.24 4.45
CA PRO A 138 -14.25 -21.06 3.23
C PRO A 138 -13.51 -20.40 2.05
#